data_AF-A0A850UCT0-F1
#
_entry.id   AF-A0A850UCT0-F1
#
_cell.length_a   1.000
_cell.length_b   1.000
_cell.length_c   1.000
_cell.angle_alpha   90.00
_cell.angle_beta   90.00
_cell.angle_gamma   90.00
#
_symmetry.space_group_name_H-M   'P 1'
#
loop_
_entity.id
_entity.type
_entity.pdbx_description
1 polymer ?
#
loop_
_entity_poly.entity_id
_entity_poly.type
_entity_poly.pdbx_seq_one_letter_code
_entity_poly.pdbx_strand_id
1 'polypeptide(L)'
;FHLAGIQLAPKEKLEIPMLFMPTEMKIYKAVVIIHVMRENGENWPYEVTAESSTDLKRNVIVAENGKTQGILWIYPINGTPEAPQQKSVVIRCQARQRLEQRVELLLIGVIPVTTALPDAGNSATAGTDESSITPEVTDGSSATLEFLYEVQYQSDEIRSQLESLVGMQLVEKEWDTESRIVTLIFNVVFSPTKPMRNEAMVVIQCTAGGLWKFPLVFIATEPEVDDVINIEAVGLNKESIVGFKLTSQTR
;
A
#
# COMPACT_ATOMS: atom_id res chain seq x y z
N PHE A 1 12.36 -13.58 22.04
CA PHE A 1 11.41 -13.67 23.16
C PHE A 1 10.91 -15.10 23.24
N HIS A 2 11.26 -15.84 24.29
CA HIS A 2 10.72 -17.19 24.51
C HIS A 2 9.84 -17.13 25.76
N LEU A 3 8.53 -17.06 25.55
CA LEU A 3 7.54 -17.10 26.62
C LEU A 3 7.27 -18.57 26.93
N ALA A 4 7.98 -19.13 27.89
CA ALA A 4 7.75 -20.47 28.39
C ALA A 4 7.26 -20.40 29.84
N GLY A 5 6.20 -21.15 30.18
CA GLY A 5 5.72 -21.30 31.55
C GLY A 5 4.90 -20.13 32.11
N ILE A 6 4.12 -19.44 31.28
CA ILE A 6 3.18 -18.42 31.77
C ILE A 6 2.00 -19.10 32.47
N GLN A 7 1.84 -18.84 33.77
CA GLN A 7 0.66 -19.24 34.51
C GLN A 7 -0.46 -18.22 34.25
N LEU A 8 -1.64 -18.71 33.87
CA LEU A 8 -2.82 -17.89 33.65
C LEU A 8 -3.91 -18.29 34.64
N ALA A 9 -4.34 -17.34 35.45
CA ALA A 9 -5.48 -17.50 36.34
C ALA A 9 -6.79 -17.52 35.53
N PRO A 10 -7.88 -18.05 36.11
CA PRO A 10 -9.19 -18.04 35.45
C PRO A 10 -9.62 -16.62 35.06
N LYS A 11 -10.01 -16.45 33.78
CA LYS A 11 -10.42 -15.17 33.16
C LYS A 11 -9.32 -14.12 33.05
N GLU A 12 -8.08 -14.47 33.37
CA GLU A 12 -6.93 -13.61 33.11
C GLU A 12 -6.71 -13.46 31.60
N LYS A 13 -6.27 -12.27 31.18
CA LYS A 13 -5.94 -11.97 29.79
C LYS A 13 -4.43 -12.00 29.63
N LEU A 14 -3.95 -12.75 28.63
CA LEU A 14 -2.56 -12.73 28.24
C LEU A 14 -2.37 -11.83 27.02
N GLU A 15 -1.50 -10.83 27.14
CA GLU A 15 -1.03 -10.03 26.02
C GLU A 15 0.31 -10.59 25.51
N ILE A 16 0.37 -10.90 24.22
CA ILE A 16 1.59 -11.40 23.57
C ILE A 16 2.10 -10.29 22.63
N PRO A 17 3.12 -9.51 23.04
CA PRO A 17 3.66 -8.46 22.18
C PRO A 17 4.37 -9.10 20.98
N MET A 18 4.09 -8.57 19.79
CA MET A 18 4.74 -8.98 18.55
C MET A 18 5.49 -7.80 17.96
N LEU A 19 6.75 -8.05 17.58
CA LEU A 19 7.60 -7.05 16.92
C LEU A 19 8.00 -7.60 15.55
N PHE A 20 7.76 -6.81 14.52
CA PHE A 20 8.11 -7.13 13.14
C PHE A 20 9.14 -6.12 12.63
N MET A 21 10.37 -6.59 12.42
CA MET A 21 11.50 -5.79 11.93
C MET A 21 12.14 -6.50 10.73
N PRO A 22 11.50 -6.48 9.56
CA PRO A 22 12.02 -7.14 8.38
C PRO A 22 13.29 -6.44 7.88
N THR A 23 14.27 -7.23 7.46
CA THR A 23 15.49 -6.73 6.80
C THR A 23 15.34 -6.68 5.28
N GLU A 24 14.35 -7.39 4.73
CA GLU A 24 14.14 -7.56 3.30
C GLU A 24 12.69 -7.25 2.93
N MET A 25 12.46 -6.70 1.73
CA MET A 25 11.11 -6.37 1.25
C MET A 25 10.46 -7.59 0.60
N LYS A 26 10.17 -8.61 1.41
CA LYS A 26 9.46 -9.84 0.99
C LYS A 26 8.37 -10.22 1.98
N ILE A 27 7.42 -11.06 1.56
CA ILE A 27 6.40 -11.59 2.47
C ILE A 27 7.04 -12.53 3.50
N TYR A 28 6.77 -12.31 4.78
CA TYR A 28 7.16 -13.21 5.87
C TYR A 28 5.95 -14.01 6.34
N LYS A 29 6.09 -15.33 6.38
CA LYS A 29 5.05 -16.22 6.93
C LYS A 29 5.57 -16.81 8.24
N ALA A 30 4.80 -16.64 9.29
CA ALA A 30 5.07 -17.20 10.60
C ALA A 30 3.80 -17.78 11.20
N VAL A 31 3.95 -18.54 12.27
CA VAL A 31 2.84 -19.13 13.00
C VAL A 31 3.10 -18.95 14.49
N VAL A 32 2.13 -18.41 15.21
CA VAL A 32 2.13 -18.41 16.68
C VAL A 32 1.38 -19.63 17.15
N ILE A 33 2.08 -20.45 17.94
CA ILE A 33 1.54 -21.67 18.52
C ILE A 33 1.34 -21.42 20.01
N ILE A 34 0.09 -21.44 20.46
CA ILE A 34 -0.25 -21.36 21.88
C ILE A 34 -0.61 -22.78 22.34
N HIS A 35 0.22 -23.33 23.22
CA HIS A 35 -0.02 -24.63 23.83
C HIS A 35 -0.36 -24.44 25.30
N VAL A 36 -1.57 -24.82 25.68
CA VAL A 36 -2.03 -24.81 27.08
C VAL A 36 -2.00 -26.24 27.60
N MET A 37 -1.22 -26.43 28.65
CA MET A 37 -1.11 -27.67 29.40
C MET A 37 -1.46 -27.42 30.86
N ARG A 38 -1.78 -28.48 31.59
CA ARG A 38 -1.96 -28.39 33.04
C ARG A 38 -0.61 -28.08 33.69
N GLU A 39 -0.62 -27.23 34.71
CA GLU A 39 0.59 -26.77 35.42
C GLU A 39 1.45 -27.93 35.95
N ASN A 40 0.83 -29.01 36.40
CA ASN A 40 1.51 -30.20 36.90
C ASN A 40 1.92 -31.20 35.80
N GLY A 41 1.70 -30.88 34.52
CA GLY A 41 2.01 -31.74 33.38
C GLY A 41 1.11 -32.96 33.22
N GLU A 42 0.12 -33.17 34.10
CA GLU A 42 -0.82 -34.28 33.98
C GLU A 42 -1.91 -33.98 32.94
N ASN A 43 -2.52 -35.05 32.42
CA ASN A 43 -3.70 -34.92 31.57
C ASN A 43 -4.85 -34.23 32.32
N TRP A 44 -5.64 -33.46 31.57
CA TRP A 44 -6.85 -32.85 32.08
C TRP A 44 -7.87 -33.94 32.45
N PRO A 45 -8.62 -33.77 33.55
CA PRO A 45 -9.54 -34.78 34.05
C PRO A 45 -10.82 -34.91 33.21
N TYR A 46 -11.04 -34.03 32.23
CA TYR A 46 -12.19 -33.98 31.36
C TYR A 46 -11.81 -34.16 29.89
N GLU A 47 -12.66 -34.84 29.13
CA GLU A 47 -12.59 -34.89 27.67
C GLU A 47 -13.09 -33.55 27.12
N VAL A 48 -12.22 -32.83 26.41
CA VAL A 48 -12.63 -31.63 25.66
C VAL A 48 -13.20 -32.12 24.34
N THR A 49 -14.52 -32.24 24.24
CA THR A 49 -15.19 -32.57 22.97
C THR A 49 -14.96 -31.43 21.97
N ALA A 50 -14.50 -31.77 20.77
CA ALA A 50 -14.17 -30.82 19.71
C ALA A 50 -15.41 -30.14 19.08
N GLU A 51 -16.58 -30.29 19.68
CA GLU A 51 -17.84 -29.85 19.09
C GLU A 51 -18.20 -28.43 19.57
N SER A 52 -18.53 -27.58 18.61
CA SER A 52 -19.15 -26.27 18.80
C SER A 52 -18.24 -25.10 19.25
N SER A 53 -17.25 -24.75 18.45
CA SER A 53 -17.00 -23.31 18.23
C SER A 53 -16.57 -23.07 16.79
N THR A 54 -17.37 -22.32 16.05
CA THR A 54 -17.03 -21.74 14.74
C THR A 54 -15.81 -20.82 14.80
N ASP A 55 -15.34 -20.48 16.00
CA ASP A 55 -14.25 -19.55 16.25
C ASP A 55 -12.92 -20.26 16.54
N LEU A 56 -12.13 -20.34 15.48
CA LEU A 56 -10.69 -20.63 15.40
C LEU A 56 -10.33 -22.12 15.40
N LYS A 57 -9.30 -22.47 14.62
CA LYS A 57 -8.72 -23.82 14.48
C LYS A 57 -8.07 -24.30 15.79
N ARG A 58 -8.89 -24.69 16.76
CA ARG A 58 -8.43 -25.27 18.04
C ARG A 58 -8.19 -26.76 17.81
N ASN A 59 -7.00 -27.24 18.15
CA ASN A 59 -6.67 -28.66 18.11
C ASN A 59 -6.51 -29.17 19.55
N VAL A 60 -7.30 -30.18 19.92
CA VAL A 60 -7.19 -30.85 21.22
C VAL A 60 -6.15 -31.96 21.09
N ILE A 61 -5.11 -31.94 21.94
CA ILE A 61 -4.10 -32.99 22.00
C ILE A 61 -4.57 -34.03 23.00
N VAL A 62 -4.72 -35.28 22.56
CA VAL A 62 -5.22 -36.41 23.35
C VAL A 62 -4.09 -37.41 23.58
N ALA A 63 -3.91 -37.86 24.81
CA ALA A 63 -2.92 -38.88 25.17
C ALA A 63 -3.40 -40.29 24.80
N GLU A 64 -2.50 -41.28 24.79
CA GLU A 64 -2.82 -42.69 24.46
C GLU A 64 -3.94 -43.29 25.33
N ASN A 65 -4.13 -42.77 26.54
CA ASN A 65 -5.20 -43.18 27.46
C ASN A 65 -6.55 -42.48 27.21
N GLY A 66 -6.71 -41.76 26.09
CA GLY A 66 -7.93 -41.06 25.71
C GLY A 66 -8.16 -39.72 26.43
N LYS A 67 -7.32 -39.35 27.39
CA LYS A 67 -7.48 -38.09 28.14
C LYS A 67 -6.86 -36.90 27.39
N THR A 68 -7.47 -35.73 27.54
CA THR A 68 -6.94 -34.47 27.00
C THR A 68 -5.59 -34.15 27.65
N GLN A 69 -4.52 -34.07 26.87
CA GLN A 69 -3.18 -33.69 27.33
C GLN A 69 -2.98 -32.16 27.28
N GLY A 70 -3.55 -31.51 26.27
CA GLY A 70 -3.40 -30.07 26.09
C GLY A 70 -4.29 -29.52 25.00
N ILE A 71 -4.38 -28.20 24.94
CA ILE A 71 -5.13 -27.48 23.91
C ILE A 71 -4.15 -26.62 23.11
N LEU A 72 -4.22 -26.73 21.78
CA LEU A 72 -3.33 -26.07 20.85
C LEU A 72 -4.12 -25.09 19.98
N TRP A 73 -3.67 -23.85 19.92
CA TRP A 73 -4.12 -22.87 18.94
C TRP A 73 -2.97 -22.50 18.01
N ILE A 74 -3.30 -22.46 16.72
CA ILE A 74 -2.35 -22.15 15.64
C ILE A 74 -2.85 -20.88 14.95
N TYR A 75 -2.12 -19.78 15.15
CA TYR A 75 -2.41 -18.48 14.56
C TYR A 75 -1.41 -18.19 13.44
N PRO A 76 -1.80 -18.31 12.15
CA PRO A 76 -0.94 -17.93 11.06
C PRO A 76 -0.79 -16.40 11.00
N ILE A 77 0.42 -15.93 10.77
CA ILE A 77 0.77 -14.51 10.69
C ILE A 77 1.49 -14.28 9.36
N ASN A 78 0.97 -13.33 8.59
CA ASN A 78 1.61 -12.85 7.37
C ASN A 78 2.12 -11.42 7.63
N GLY A 79 3.44 -11.25 7.60
CA GLY A 79 4.08 -9.95 7.72
C GLY A 79 4.41 -9.39 6.34
N THR A 80 3.86 -8.24 6.01
CA THR A 80 4.22 -7.46 4.82
C THR A 80 5.11 -6.29 5.26
N PRO A 81 6.40 -6.24 4.86
CA PRO A 81 7.29 -5.13 5.17
C PRO A 81 6.77 -3.82 4.60
N GLU A 82 6.84 -2.75 5.40
CA GLU A 82 6.62 -1.39 4.94
C GLU A 82 7.95 -0.63 4.95
N ALA A 83 8.23 0.07 3.85
CA ALA A 83 9.42 0.89 3.74
C ALA A 83 9.38 2.05 4.73
N PRO A 84 10.55 2.51 5.21
CA PRO A 84 10.64 3.73 5.99
C PRO A 84 9.99 4.92 5.27
N GLN A 85 9.62 5.94 6.03
CA GLN A 85 8.99 7.14 5.48
C GLN A 85 9.83 7.73 4.34
N GLN A 86 9.22 7.84 3.16
CA GLN A 86 9.85 8.38 1.97
C GLN A 86 9.79 9.92 1.99
N LYS A 87 10.72 10.55 1.28
CA LYS A 87 10.69 12.01 1.08
C LYS A 87 9.49 12.40 0.21
N SER A 88 8.88 13.54 0.54
CA SER A 88 7.77 14.06 -0.25
C SER A 88 8.24 14.56 -1.61
N VAL A 89 7.50 14.24 -2.66
CA VAL A 89 7.68 14.80 -4.01
C VAL A 89 6.74 15.98 -4.17
N VAL A 90 7.27 17.15 -4.56
CA VAL A 90 6.49 18.37 -4.72
C VAL A 90 6.21 18.61 -6.20
N ILE A 91 4.94 18.74 -6.54
CA ILE A 91 4.45 19.03 -7.90
C ILE A 91 3.75 20.38 -7.84
N ARG A 92 4.33 21.38 -8.53
CA ARG A 92 3.91 22.78 -8.39
C ARG A 92 3.70 23.45 -9.74
N CYS A 93 2.56 24.12 -9.90
CA CYS A 93 2.29 25.01 -11.03
C CYS A 93 1.39 26.18 -10.59
N GLN A 94 1.04 27.07 -11.52
CA GLN A 94 0.00 28.08 -11.31
C GLN A 94 -1.38 27.47 -11.56
N ALA A 95 -2.41 28.02 -10.92
CA ALA A 95 -3.79 27.71 -11.29
C ALA A 95 -4.04 28.05 -12.77
N ARG A 96 -4.91 27.29 -13.42
CA ARG A 96 -5.27 27.34 -14.85
C ARG A 96 -4.18 26.91 -15.82
N GLN A 97 -3.03 26.46 -15.33
CA GLN A 97 -1.98 25.85 -16.13
C GLN A 97 -2.02 24.32 -16.00
N ARG A 98 -1.55 23.63 -17.04
CA ARG A 98 -1.32 22.17 -17.04
C ARG A 98 0.17 21.89 -16.96
N LEU A 99 0.57 21.17 -15.92
CA LEU A 99 1.93 20.66 -15.75
C LEU A 99 1.95 19.16 -16.10
N GLU A 100 2.93 18.74 -16.87
CA GLU A 100 3.27 17.33 -17.06
C GLU A 100 4.73 17.13 -16.65
N GLN A 101 4.97 16.20 -15.73
CA GLN A 101 6.29 15.98 -15.17
C GLN A 101 6.55 14.49 -14.95
N ARG A 102 7.78 14.05 -15.26
CA ARG A 102 8.27 12.73 -14.88
C ARG A 102 8.68 12.72 -13.40
N VAL A 103 8.16 11.75 -12.66
CA VAL A 103 8.44 11.53 -11.24
C VAL A 103 9.04 10.14 -11.08
N GLU A 104 10.27 10.10 -10.54
CA GLU A 104 10.99 8.86 -10.29
C GLU A 104 10.80 8.44 -8.83
N LEU A 105 10.31 7.23 -8.61
CA LEU A 105 10.12 6.64 -7.29
C LEU A 105 11.06 5.45 -7.09
N LEU A 106 11.93 5.55 -6.09
CA LEU A 106 12.97 4.57 -5.81
C LEU A 106 12.50 3.54 -4.78
N LEU A 107 12.33 2.30 -5.22
CA LEU A 107 11.99 1.16 -4.37
C LEU A 107 13.27 0.49 -3.90
N ILE A 108 13.69 0.79 -2.67
CA ILE A 108 14.90 0.23 -2.07
C ILE A 108 14.58 -1.13 -1.42
N GLY A 109 15.46 -2.11 -1.63
CA GLY A 109 15.42 -3.39 -0.91
C GLY A 109 14.59 -4.48 -1.61
N VAL A 110 14.26 -4.30 -2.89
CA VAL A 110 13.54 -5.30 -3.68
C VAL A 110 14.49 -6.46 -4.00
N ILE A 111 14.05 -7.69 -3.76
CA ILE A 111 14.84 -8.89 -4.02
C ILE A 111 14.22 -9.65 -5.20
N PRO A 112 15.00 -10.03 -6.22
CA PRO A 112 14.50 -10.85 -7.30
C PRO A 112 14.09 -12.22 -6.76
N VAL A 113 12.90 -12.70 -7.13
CA VAL A 113 12.48 -14.07 -6.84
C VAL A 113 13.38 -15.00 -7.66
N THR A 114 14.35 -15.62 -7.00
CA THR A 114 15.09 -16.74 -7.58
C THR A 114 14.20 -17.97 -7.42
N THR A 115 13.48 -18.37 -8.47
CA THR A 115 12.75 -19.64 -8.45
C THR A 115 13.78 -20.78 -8.44
N ALA A 116 14.19 -21.22 -7.25
CA ALA A 116 14.75 -22.56 -7.11
C ALA A 116 13.60 -23.55 -7.31
N LEU A 117 13.53 -24.15 -8.50
CA LEU A 117 12.69 -25.31 -8.78
C LEU A 117 12.91 -26.37 -7.69
N PRO A 118 11.87 -26.85 -6.99
CA PRO A 118 11.88 -28.20 -6.46
C PRO A 118 11.79 -29.16 -7.64
N ASP A 119 12.67 -30.16 -7.64
CA ASP A 119 12.76 -31.21 -8.65
C ASP A 119 11.42 -31.85 -9.02
N ALA A 120 11.36 -32.20 -10.31
CA ALA A 120 10.44 -33.08 -11.02
C ALA A 120 9.42 -33.90 -10.20
N GLY A 121 8.14 -33.67 -10.52
CA GLY A 121 7.04 -34.58 -10.20
C GLY A 121 5.93 -34.45 -11.26
N ASN A 122 6.05 -35.25 -12.31
CA ASN A 122 5.20 -35.26 -13.51
C ASN A 122 3.71 -35.46 -13.17
N SER A 123 2.82 -34.68 -13.78
CA SER A 123 1.44 -35.07 -14.03
C SER A 123 0.80 -34.15 -15.07
N ALA A 124 0.59 -34.67 -16.27
CA ALA A 124 -0.08 -34.02 -17.38
C ALA A 124 -1.59 -34.16 -17.25
N THR A 125 -2.35 -33.09 -17.54
CA THR A 125 -3.57 -33.16 -18.36
C THR A 125 -3.99 -31.78 -18.85
N ALA A 126 -4.32 -31.74 -20.13
CA ALA A 126 -4.79 -30.59 -20.88
C ALA A 126 -6.29 -30.30 -20.64
N GLY A 127 -6.69 -29.05 -20.85
CA GLY A 127 -8.08 -28.61 -20.93
C GLY A 127 -8.17 -27.12 -21.27
N THR A 128 -8.50 -26.85 -22.53
CA THR A 128 -8.67 -25.56 -23.22
C THR A 128 -9.88 -24.76 -22.69
N ASP A 129 -9.77 -23.43 -22.54
CA ASP A 129 -10.58 -22.42 -23.28
C ASP A 129 -10.42 -20.98 -22.74
N GLU A 130 -10.59 -20.04 -23.67
CA GLU A 130 -10.15 -18.63 -23.73
C GLU A 130 -10.85 -17.63 -22.78
N SER A 131 -10.12 -16.59 -22.36
CA SER A 131 -10.57 -15.18 -22.49
C SER A 131 -9.44 -14.16 -22.21
N SER A 132 -8.92 -13.61 -23.31
CA SER A 132 -8.41 -12.25 -23.55
C SER A 132 -7.80 -11.43 -22.41
N ILE A 133 -6.46 -11.43 -22.32
CA ILE A 133 -5.63 -10.27 -21.91
C ILE A 133 -4.41 -10.26 -22.83
N THR A 134 -4.12 -9.11 -23.44
CA THR A 134 -3.03 -8.88 -24.39
C THR A 134 -1.66 -9.09 -23.72
N PRO A 135 -0.76 -9.93 -24.27
CA PRO A 135 0.62 -10.06 -23.78
C PRO A 135 1.56 -9.19 -24.62
N GLU A 136 2.37 -8.35 -23.97
CA GLU A 136 3.60 -7.86 -24.58
C GLU A 136 4.75 -8.82 -24.23
N VAL A 137 5.43 -9.26 -25.29
CA VAL A 137 6.55 -10.21 -25.28
C VAL A 137 7.85 -9.42 -25.09
N THR A 138 8.72 -9.84 -24.17
CA THR A 138 10.16 -10.16 -24.44
C THR A 138 10.81 -10.81 -23.20
N ASP A 139 11.39 -11.98 -23.46
CA ASP A 139 12.45 -12.76 -22.77
C ASP A 139 12.31 -13.30 -21.33
N GLY A 140 12.32 -14.63 -21.26
CA GLY A 140 13.20 -15.38 -20.37
C GLY A 140 12.68 -15.61 -18.95
N SER A 141 12.01 -16.74 -18.76
CA SER A 141 11.51 -17.30 -17.49
C SER A 141 12.42 -17.04 -16.27
N SER A 142 12.03 -16.02 -15.50
CA SER A 142 12.20 -15.86 -14.06
C SER A 142 10.98 -15.06 -13.63
N ALA A 143 10.32 -15.39 -12.51
CA ALA A 143 9.07 -14.72 -12.13
C ALA A 143 9.22 -13.19 -12.15
N THR A 144 8.69 -12.52 -13.17
CA THR A 144 8.84 -11.07 -13.32
C THR A 144 8.10 -10.39 -12.18
N LEU A 145 8.81 -9.61 -11.39
CA LEU A 145 8.20 -8.85 -10.29
C LEU A 145 7.20 -7.85 -10.85
N GLU A 146 5.94 -8.00 -10.43
CA GLU A 146 4.85 -7.09 -10.74
C GLU A 146 4.70 -6.07 -9.60
N PHE A 147 4.36 -4.85 -9.98
CA PHE A 147 4.17 -3.73 -9.08
C PHE A 147 2.76 -3.18 -9.27
N LEU A 148 1.98 -3.21 -8.19
CA LEU A 148 0.67 -2.58 -8.12
C LEU A 148 0.86 -1.20 -7.50
N TYR A 149 0.16 -0.20 -8.02
CA TYR A 149 0.20 1.15 -7.47
C TYR A 149 -1.20 1.74 -7.33
N GLU A 150 -1.39 2.53 -6.28
CA GLU A 150 -2.64 3.24 -5.99
C GLU A 150 -2.33 4.63 -5.44
N VAL A 151 -3.11 5.63 -5.87
CA VAL A 151 -3.09 6.95 -5.24
C VAL A 151 -4.14 6.99 -4.14
N GLN A 152 -3.69 7.15 -2.90
CA GLN A 152 -4.54 7.26 -1.72
C GLN A 152 -4.62 8.72 -1.26
N TYR A 153 -5.79 9.10 -0.74
CA TYR A 153 -6.09 10.45 -0.27
C TYR A 153 -6.39 10.42 1.23
N GLN A 154 -6.08 11.51 1.94
CA GLN A 154 -6.32 11.60 3.39
C GLN A 154 -7.81 11.71 3.74
N SER A 155 -8.64 12.20 2.81
CA SER A 155 -10.08 12.31 2.98
C SER A 155 -10.81 12.33 1.63
N ASP A 156 -12.13 12.12 1.65
CA ASP A 156 -12.98 12.18 0.46
C ASP A 156 -13.07 13.60 -0.12
N GLU A 157 -12.92 14.63 0.71
CA GLU A 157 -12.84 16.02 0.24
C GLU A 157 -11.57 16.27 -0.58
N ILE A 158 -10.41 15.78 -0.10
CA ILE A 158 -9.13 15.91 -0.82
C ILE A 158 -9.18 15.10 -2.11
N ARG A 159 -9.76 13.88 -2.06
CA ARG A 159 -9.99 13.05 -3.24
C ARG A 159 -10.81 13.81 -4.29
N SER A 160 -11.97 14.34 -3.90
CA SER A 160 -12.87 15.07 -4.81
C SER A 160 -12.18 16.28 -5.46
N GLN A 161 -11.24 16.91 -4.74
CA GLN A 161 -10.45 18.02 -5.26
C GLN A 161 -9.32 17.59 -6.21
N LEU A 162 -8.66 16.46 -5.97
CA LEU A 162 -7.48 16.05 -6.74
C LEU A 162 -7.78 15.05 -7.87
N GLU A 163 -8.79 14.19 -7.72
CA GLU A 163 -9.04 13.04 -8.61
C GLU A 163 -9.26 13.46 -10.08
N SER A 164 -9.86 14.63 -10.32
CA SER A 164 -10.05 15.18 -11.67
C SER A 164 -8.90 16.07 -12.15
N LEU A 165 -8.01 16.50 -11.25
CA LEU A 165 -6.93 17.44 -11.54
C LEU A 165 -5.57 16.74 -11.71
N VAL A 166 -5.45 15.51 -11.22
CA VAL A 166 -4.22 14.72 -11.22
C VAL A 166 -4.40 13.45 -12.05
N GLY A 167 -3.55 13.26 -13.05
CA GLY A 167 -3.37 11.99 -13.75
C GLY A 167 -2.01 11.42 -13.42
N MET A 168 -1.91 10.10 -13.21
CA MET A 168 -0.64 9.43 -12.96
C MET A 168 -0.58 8.10 -13.71
N GLN A 169 0.49 7.91 -14.49
CA GLN A 169 0.69 6.71 -15.29
C GLN A 169 2.14 6.24 -15.18
N LEU A 170 2.35 4.94 -14.96
CA LEU A 170 3.67 4.34 -15.06
C LEU A 170 4.12 4.34 -16.52
N VAL A 171 5.28 4.92 -16.80
CA VAL A 171 5.85 5.02 -18.15
C VAL A 171 7.00 4.05 -18.33
N GLU A 172 7.85 3.93 -17.31
CA GLU A 172 9.08 3.18 -17.43
C GLU A 172 9.45 2.56 -16.07
N LYS A 173 10.14 1.42 -16.15
CA LYS A 173 10.62 0.65 -15.01
C LYS A 173 12.07 0.29 -15.26
N GLU A 174 12.94 0.73 -14.38
CA GLU A 174 14.36 0.40 -14.41
C GLU A 174 14.71 -0.43 -13.19
N TRP A 175 15.62 -1.39 -13.38
CA TRP A 175 16.09 -2.24 -12.30
C TRP A 175 17.61 -2.20 -12.23
N ASP A 176 18.13 -1.80 -11.07
CA ASP A 176 19.54 -1.93 -10.72
C ASP A 176 19.73 -3.20 -9.87
N THR A 177 20.32 -4.23 -10.48
CA THR A 177 20.59 -5.52 -9.82
C THR A 177 21.70 -5.43 -8.77
N GLU A 178 22.66 -4.53 -8.95
CA GLU A 178 23.79 -4.33 -8.03
C GLU A 178 23.30 -3.63 -6.76
N SER A 179 22.55 -2.53 -6.93
CA SER A 179 22.05 -1.74 -5.81
C SER A 179 20.77 -2.29 -5.18
N ARG A 180 20.09 -3.25 -5.83
CA ARG A 180 18.75 -3.76 -5.43
C ARG A 180 17.71 -2.64 -5.31
N ILE A 181 17.75 -1.73 -6.28
CA ILE A 181 16.83 -0.59 -6.37
C ILE A 181 16.03 -0.74 -7.65
N VAL A 182 14.72 -0.55 -7.54
CA VAL A 182 13.82 -0.45 -8.69
C VAL A 182 13.37 0.98 -8.80
N THR A 183 13.56 1.58 -9.98
CA THR A 183 13.07 2.92 -10.27
C THR A 183 11.79 2.80 -11.08
N LEU A 184 10.69 3.29 -10.52
CA LEU A 184 9.44 3.43 -11.26
C LEU A 184 9.29 4.89 -11.71
N ILE A 185 9.21 5.10 -13.02
CA ILE A 185 9.10 6.43 -13.61
C ILE A 185 7.65 6.66 -14.01
N PHE A 186 6.99 7.56 -13.30
CA PHE A 186 5.62 7.96 -13.56
C PHE A 186 5.57 9.26 -14.37
N ASN A 187 4.68 9.34 -15.35
CA ASN A 187 4.24 10.63 -15.87
C ASN A 187 3.08 11.12 -15.00
N VAL A 188 3.25 12.28 -14.39
CA VAL A 188 2.23 12.94 -13.58
C VAL A 188 1.75 14.20 -14.29
N VAL A 189 0.44 14.25 -14.52
CA VAL A 189 -0.26 15.40 -15.07
C VAL A 189 -0.97 16.10 -13.91
N PHE A 190 -0.77 17.41 -13.78
CA PHE A 190 -1.46 18.24 -12.79
C PHE A 190 -2.04 19.49 -13.46
N SER A 191 -3.36 19.64 -13.43
CA SER A 191 -4.08 20.71 -14.15
C SER A 191 -5.09 21.44 -13.25
N PRO A 192 -4.65 22.16 -12.20
CA PRO A 192 -5.52 22.81 -11.24
C PRO A 192 -6.28 24.00 -11.83
N THR A 193 -7.53 24.20 -11.42
CA THR A 193 -8.36 25.35 -11.85
C THR A 193 -8.34 26.52 -10.87
N LYS A 194 -7.99 26.26 -9.61
CA LYS A 194 -7.92 27.23 -8.52
C LYS A 194 -6.63 27.04 -7.72
N PRO A 195 -6.14 28.07 -7.02
CA PRO A 195 -5.05 27.91 -6.08
C PRO A 195 -5.41 26.89 -5.00
N MET A 196 -4.49 25.97 -4.70
CA MET A 196 -4.71 24.88 -3.76
C MET A 196 -3.39 24.31 -3.25
N ARG A 197 -3.42 23.69 -2.07
CA ARG A 197 -2.31 22.88 -1.54
C ARG A 197 -2.90 21.63 -0.91
N ASN A 198 -2.74 20.48 -1.58
CA ASN A 198 -3.22 19.20 -1.10
C ASN A 198 -2.12 18.15 -1.15
N GLU A 199 -2.28 17.12 -0.33
CA GLU A 199 -1.34 16.01 -0.24
C GLU A 199 -2.07 14.70 -0.56
N ALA A 200 -1.41 13.83 -1.33
CA ALA A 200 -1.84 12.48 -1.62
C ALA A 200 -0.66 11.52 -1.37
N MET A 201 -0.93 10.22 -1.38
CA MET A 201 0.09 9.21 -1.15
C MET A 201 0.05 8.19 -2.27
N VAL A 202 1.17 7.99 -2.96
CA VAL A 202 1.33 6.87 -3.88
C VAL A 202 1.80 5.67 -3.09
N VAL A 203 0.96 4.65 -3.08
CA VAL A 203 1.24 3.36 -2.44
C VAL A 203 1.64 2.38 -3.53
N ILE A 204 2.84 1.82 -3.41
CA ILE A 204 3.37 0.80 -4.34
C ILE A 204 3.53 -0.49 -3.56
N GLN A 205 2.96 -1.57 -4.09
CA GLN A 205 3.07 -2.91 -3.54
C GLN A 205 3.69 -3.83 -4.59
N CYS A 206 4.71 -4.59 -4.20
CA CYS A 206 5.29 -5.60 -5.06
C CYS A 206 4.66 -6.97 -4.78
N THR A 207 4.51 -7.82 -5.81
CA THR A 207 3.95 -9.18 -5.66
C THR A 207 4.83 -10.09 -4.82
N ALA A 208 6.14 -9.86 -4.76
CA ALA A 208 7.04 -10.57 -3.82
C ALA A 208 6.89 -10.13 -2.36
N GLY A 209 6.12 -9.05 -2.11
CA GLY A 209 5.99 -8.39 -0.83
C GLY A 209 6.70 -7.03 -0.82
N GLY A 210 6.52 -6.30 0.28
CA GLY A 210 7.00 -4.93 0.41
C GLY A 210 5.96 -3.90 -0.01
N LEU A 211 5.87 -2.85 0.79
CA LEU A 211 4.97 -1.73 0.62
C LEU A 211 5.79 -0.44 0.72
N TRP A 212 5.72 0.40 -0.30
CA TRP A 212 6.37 1.71 -0.30
C TRP A 212 5.29 2.79 -0.40
N LYS A 213 5.43 3.83 0.43
CA LYS A 213 4.50 4.95 0.48
C LYS A 213 5.24 6.24 0.20
N PHE A 214 4.89 6.90 -0.89
CA PHE A 214 5.50 8.15 -1.33
C PHE A 214 4.50 9.30 -1.19
N PRO A 215 4.75 10.27 -0.29
CA PRO A 215 3.91 11.47 -0.21
C PRO A 215 4.10 12.34 -1.45
N LEU A 216 2.99 12.71 -2.10
CA LEU A 216 2.94 13.69 -3.17
C LEU A 216 2.27 14.96 -2.66
N VAL A 217 2.91 16.11 -2.87
CA VAL A 217 2.40 17.43 -2.48
C VAL A 217 2.09 18.22 -3.73
N PHE A 218 0.82 18.49 -3.97
CA PHE A 218 0.32 19.27 -5.11
C PHE A 218 0.09 20.71 -4.70
N ILE A 219 0.74 21.65 -5.38
CA ILE A 219 0.66 23.09 -5.08
C ILE A 219 0.28 23.86 -6.34
N ALA A 220 -0.91 24.46 -6.33
CA ALA A 220 -1.32 25.46 -7.32
C ALA A 220 -1.24 26.86 -6.72
N THR A 221 -0.43 27.74 -7.28
CA THR A 221 -0.37 29.15 -6.87
C THR A 221 -1.43 29.98 -7.59
N GLU A 222 -1.50 31.28 -7.27
CA GLU A 222 -2.32 32.24 -8.02
C GLU A 222 -2.06 32.14 -9.54
N PRO A 223 -3.13 32.22 -10.36
CA PRO A 223 -2.98 32.23 -11.81
C PRO A 223 -2.24 33.49 -12.26
N GLU A 224 -1.67 33.43 -13.45
CA GLU A 224 -1.17 34.64 -14.10
C GLU A 224 -2.32 35.62 -14.35
N VAL A 225 -2.07 36.92 -14.15
CA VAL A 225 -3.08 37.95 -14.37
C VAL A 225 -3.20 38.17 -15.87
N ASP A 226 -4.37 37.86 -16.44
CA ASP A 226 -4.62 37.99 -17.89
C ASP A 226 -4.42 39.43 -18.37
N ASP A 227 -4.96 40.41 -17.63
CA ASP A 227 -4.82 41.85 -17.90
C ASP A 227 -4.95 42.66 -16.60
N VAL A 228 -4.23 43.78 -16.52
CA VAL A 228 -4.35 44.74 -15.40
C VAL A 228 -5.21 45.92 -15.84
N ILE A 229 -6.39 46.07 -15.24
CA ILE A 229 -7.25 47.24 -15.47
C ILE A 229 -6.85 48.33 -14.48
N ASN A 230 -6.14 49.34 -14.97
CA ASN A 230 -5.85 50.56 -14.21
C ASN A 230 -7.05 51.52 -14.32
N ILE A 231 -7.61 51.91 -13.18
CA ILE A 231 -8.66 52.93 -13.11
C ILE A 231 -8.05 54.21 -12.54
N GLU A 232 -8.00 55.25 -13.36
CA GLU A 232 -7.47 56.55 -12.97
C GLU A 232 -8.60 57.46 -12.45
N ALA A 233 -8.35 58.16 -11.34
CA ALA A 233 -9.30 59.12 -10.75
C ALA A 233 -8.93 60.56 -11.11
N VAL A 234 -9.95 61.40 -11.36
CA VAL A 234 -9.77 62.81 -11.76
C VAL A 234 -9.36 63.71 -10.57
N GLY A 235 -9.45 63.22 -9.33
CA GLY A 235 -8.99 63.92 -8.12
C GLY A 235 -9.66 63.43 -6.82
N LEU A 236 -9.12 63.84 -5.66
CA LEU A 236 -9.69 63.56 -4.35
C LEU A 236 -11.05 64.27 -4.16
N ASN A 237 -12.00 63.59 -3.51
CA ASN A 237 -13.37 64.09 -3.24
C ASN A 237 -14.20 64.46 -4.48
N LYS A 238 -13.93 63.85 -5.64
CA LYS A 238 -14.79 63.94 -6.83
C LYS A 238 -15.38 62.58 -7.16
N GLU A 239 -16.66 62.56 -7.50
CA GLU A 239 -17.34 61.34 -7.92
C GLU A 239 -16.88 60.93 -9.33
N SER A 240 -16.65 59.64 -9.53
CA SER A 240 -16.41 59.04 -10.85
C SER A 240 -17.08 57.69 -10.90
N ILE A 241 -17.76 57.42 -12.01
CA ILE A 241 -18.52 56.19 -12.24
C ILE A 241 -17.86 55.47 -13.40
N VAL A 242 -17.43 54.23 -13.17
CA VAL A 242 -16.89 53.34 -14.19
C VAL A 242 -17.86 52.17 -14.36
N GLY A 243 -18.33 51.96 -15.59
CA GLY A 243 -19.23 50.87 -15.95
C GLY A 243 -18.49 49.79 -16.73
N PHE A 244 -18.58 48.54 -16.27
CA PHE A 244 -18.05 47.39 -16.99
C PHE A 244 -19.17 46.68 -17.71
N LYS A 245 -19.02 46.47 -19.03
CA LYS A 245 -19.93 45.64 -19.82
C LYS A 245 -19.18 44.43 -20.32
N LEU A 246 -19.49 43.27 -19.74
CA LEU A 246 -18.96 41.99 -20.17
C LEU A 246 -19.86 41.42 -21.27
N THR A 247 -19.28 41.04 -22.40
CA THR A 247 -19.98 40.34 -23.49
C THR A 247 -19.24 39.05 -23.79
N SER A 248 -19.90 37.91 -23.60
CA SER A 248 -19.39 36.60 -24.03
C SER A 248 -19.75 36.38 -25.50
N GLN A 249 -18.75 36.12 -26.35
CA GLN A 249 -18.98 35.57 -27.69
C GLN A 249 -18.55 34.11 -27.66
N THR A 250 -19.51 33.20 -27.60
CA THR A 250 -19.28 31.78 -27.84
C THR A 250 -18.96 31.59 -29.32
N ARG A 251 -17.79 31.04 -29.62
CA ARG A 251 -17.39 30.62 -30.97
C ARG A 251 -17.64 29.13 -31.16
#